data_AF-A0A348SDY9-F1
#
_entry.id   AF-A0A348SDY9-F1
#
_cell.length_a   1.000
_cell.length_b   1.000
_cell.length_c   1.000
_cell.angle_alpha   90.00
_cell.angle_beta   90.00
_cell.angle_gamma   90.00
#
_symmetry.space_group_name_H-M   'P 1'
#
loop_
_entity.id
_entity.type
_entity.pdbx_description
1 polymer ?
#
loop_
_entity_poly.entity_id
_entity_poly.type
_entity_poly.pdbx_seq_one_letter_code
_entity_poly.pdbx_strand_id
1 'polypeptide(L)' 'VLMLGVCLYRGSLGQFSAKHHDMVEASSLYWHFVDVVWIFLFALLYFV' A
#
# COMPACT_ATOMS: atom_id res chain seq x y z
N VAL A 1 4.83 -2.83 3.03
CA VAL A 1 5.71 -3.90 2.47
C VAL A 1 5.12 -5.29 2.66
N LEU A 2 4.86 -5.76 3.88
CA LEU A 2 4.25 -7.09 4.10
C LEU A 2 2.91 -7.26 3.37
N MET A 3 2.01 -6.27 3.45
CA MET A 3 0.73 -6.30 2.71
C MET A 3 0.91 -6.32 1.19
N LEU A 4 1.93 -5.61 0.67
CA LEU A 4 2.27 -5.64 -0.76
C LEU A 4 2.85 -7.01 -1.17
N GLY A 5 3.64 -7.64 -0.31
CA GLY A 5 4.15 -9.00 -0.53
C GLY A 5 3.03 -10.04 -0.56
N VAL A 6 2.05 -9.95 0.35
CA VAL A 6 0.86 -10.81 0.33
C VAL A 6 0.00 -10.54 -0.91
N CYS A 7 -0.18 -9.28 -1.31
CA CYS A 7 -0.84 -8.94 -2.57
C CYS A 7 -0.11 -9.57 -3.77
N LEU A 8 1.21 -9.43 -3.85
CA LEU A 8 1.99 -10.00 -4.94
C LEU A 8 1.88 -11.52 -5.01
N TYR A 9 2.00 -12.19 -3.85
CA TYR A 9 1.88 -13.64 -3.77
C TYR A 9 0.48 -14.15 -4.16
N ARG A 10 -0.58 -13.49 -3.69
CA ARG A 10 -1.96 -13.88 -4.06
C ARG A 10 -2.26 -13.53 -5.53
N GLY A 11 -1.66 -12.47 -6.04
CA GLY A 11 -1.72 -12.08 -7.45
C GLY A 11 -1.04 -13.08 -8.37
N SER A 12 0.13 -13.62 -8.00
CA SER A 12 0.82 -14.64 -8.79
C SER A 12 0.09 -15.99 -8.83
N LEU A 13 -0.75 -16.27 -7.84
CA LEU A 13 -1.68 -17.40 -7.83
C LEU A 13 -2.98 -17.14 -8.61
N GLY A 14 -3.14 -15.98 -9.25
CA GLY A 14 -4.32 -15.64 -10.05
C GLY A 14 -5.59 -15.39 -9.22
N GLN A 15 -5.46 -15.08 -7.93
CA GLN A 15 -6.61 -14.92 -7.02
C GLN A 15 -7.33 -13.57 -7.16
N PHE A 16 -6.87 -12.68 -8.04
CA PHE A 16 -7.53 -11.40 -8.29
C PHE A 16 -8.22 -11.40 -9.64
N SER A 17 -9.34 -10.68 -9.69
CA SER A 17 -10.06 -10.38 -10.93
C SER A 17 -10.57 -8.95 -10.89
N ALA A 18 -11.01 -8.43 -12.04
CA ALA A 18 -11.64 -7.11 -12.11
C ALA A 18 -12.89 -6.96 -11.20
N LYS A 19 -13.45 -8.06 -10.68
CA LYS A 19 -14.54 -8.03 -9.69
C LYS A 19 -14.09 -8.34 -8.26
N HIS A 20 -12.87 -8.84 -8.07
CA HIS A 20 -12.31 -9.26 -6.77
C HIS A 20 -10.89 -8.72 -6.63
N HIS A 21 -10.76 -7.42 -6.39
CA HIS A 21 -9.48 -6.73 -6.23
C HIS A 21 -9.46 -5.80 -5.01
N ASP A 22 -10.45 -5.91 -4.12
CA ASP A 22 -10.61 -5.06 -2.94
C ASP A 22 -9.37 -5.08 -2.04
N MET A 23 -8.70 -6.22 -1.92
CA MET A 23 -7.46 -6.32 -1.14
C MET A 23 -6.31 -5.52 -1.76
N VAL A 24 -6.25 -5.44 -3.08
CA VAL A 24 -5.25 -4.64 -3.80
C VAL A 24 -5.52 -3.16 -3.61
N GLU A 25 -6.78 -2.75 -3.71
CA GLU A 25 -7.21 -1.37 -3.47
C GLU A 25 -6.96 -0.94 -2.01
N ALA A 26 -7.37 -1.76 -1.03
CA ALA A 26 -7.12 -1.48 0.38
C ALA A 26 -5.62 -1.39 0.69
N SER A 27 -4.81 -2.27 0.10
CA SER A 27 -3.36 -2.25 0.29
C SER A 27 -2.70 -1.03 -0.34
N SER A 28 -3.19 -0.59 -1.51
CA SER A 28 -2.65 0.61 -2.17
C SER A 28 -3.01 1.87 -1.40
N LEU A 29 -4.26 2.01 -0.94
CA LEU A 29 -4.73 3.13 -0.12
C LEU A 29 -3.95 3.23 1.19
N TYR A 30 -3.75 2.11 1.88
CA TYR A 30 -2.95 2.08 3.11
C TYR A 30 -1.49 2.51 2.85
N TRP A 31 -0.90 2.05 1.76
CA TRP A 31 0.49 2.40 1.45
C TRP A 31 0.65 3.90 1.15
N HIS A 32 -0.26 4.46 0.34
CA HIS A 32 -0.27 5.90 0.05
C HIS A 32 -0.48 6.75 1.32
N PHE A 33 -1.31 6.29 2.25
CA PHE A 33 -1.48 6.96 3.53
C PHE A 33 -0.16 7.02 4.32
N VAL A 34 0.55 5.90 4.43
CA VAL A 34 1.87 5.84 5.11
C VAL A 34 2.88 6.78 4.45
N ASP A 35 2.91 6.81 3.11
CA ASP A 35 3.82 7.68 2.36
C ASP A 35 3.56 9.17 2.64
N VAL A 36 2.29 9.59 2.66
CA VAL A 36 1.91 10.98 2.98
C VAL A 36 2.27 11.36 4.41
N VAL A 37 1.99 10.49 5.38
CA VAL A 37 2.38 10.70 6.79
C VAL A 37 3.89 10.83 6.90
N TRP A 38 4.65 9.97 6.21
CA TRP A 38 6.10 10.02 6.23
C TRP A 38 6.65 11.32 5.65
N ILE A 39 6.13 11.81 4.52
CA ILE A 39 6.54 13.09 3.93
C ILE A 39 6.29 14.24 4.93
N PHE A 40 5.13 14.25 5.58
CA PHE A 40 4.79 15.28 6.55
C PHE A 40 5.71 15.25 7.78
N LEU A 41 5.97 14.06 8.34
CA LEU A 41 6.90 13.89 9.45
C LEU A 41 8.33 14.29 9.08
N PHE A 42 8.77 13.91 7.87
CA PHE A 42 10.10 14.26 7.39
C PHE A 42 10.25 15.78 7.24
N ALA A 43 9.26 16.45 6.66
CA ALA A 43 9.21 17.90 6.57
C ALA A 43 9.29 18.58 7.95
N LEU A 44 8.47 18.14 8.91
CA LEU A 44 8.40 18.76 10.24
C LEU A 44 9.61 18.49 11.13
N LEU A 45 10.24 17.31 11.04
CA LEU A 45 11.33 16.94 11.94
C LEU A 45 12.73 17.30 11.41
N TYR A 46 12.87 17.44 10.10
CA TYR A 46 14.19 17.66 9.47
C TYR A 46 14.34 18.99 8.75
N PHE A 47 13.26 19.62 8.27
CA PHE A 47 13.33 20.90 7.56
C PHE A 47 12.89 22.11 8.39
N VAL A 48 12.10 21.91 9.45
CA VAL A 48 11.73 22.94 10.43
C VAL A 48 12.65 22.83 11.63
#